data_AF-A0A8B6CKC4-F1
#
_entry.id   AF-A0A8B6CKC4-F1
#
_cell.length_a   1.000
_cell.length_b   1.000
_cell.length_c   1.000
_cell.angle_alpha   90.00
_cell.angle_beta   90.00
_cell.angle_gamma   90.00
#
_symmetry.space_group_name_H-M   'P 1'
#
loop_
_entity.id
_entity.type
_entity.pdbx_description
1 polymer ?
#
loop_
_entity_poly.entity_id
_entity_poly.type
_entity_poly.pdbx_seq_one_letter_code
_entity_poly.pdbx_strand_id
1 'polypeptide(L)'
;MKKTESDIKQIVLRLGGFHTEMSFLGSIGRLMAGSGLHEVLETVYASNAVNHMLSGKAVSRAVRGFMMVENALHILLMKESFRVSLPSAHETDTEADSSECDEIVEKACELYDRFVAGEETTESVEQSSILSEISTKLVATKRKLCKSRTSSLWLNFCRMTNILSKFLIAERTGNWDLHLSSIQEMLPFFVAAGHNLYAKSAYVYLSMMQRLEIDHPEVYRHFKAGHHVLRRTDRFWSGLSTDLTIEQILMRSVKSSGGLTRGRGMGESQRAQWILSMPACADYNSAMQDLTGVGYCTSDEHKEATRARKERDRVDTLAILEYLTERNPFTNDVSLRNIETGVEAEPDVNVDKAESTGNKTLELMKGQKILNYSFKKSNQSITLAAKPKSKSDSDFLNTDIDPQLMFQRLTTAANGLFENTSEVFQYELSSVPSSIFDCNRLPREACKSNLADAIWACGSDCIHEIDGEGFHYLRW
;
A
#
# COMPACT_ATOMS: atom_id res chain seq x y z
N MET A 1 -31.89 39.74 20.93
CA MET A 1 -31.29 39.36 19.63
C MET A 1 -31.42 37.85 19.46
N LYS A 2 -32.33 37.38 18.59
CA LYS A 2 -32.28 36.00 18.10
C LYS A 2 -30.92 35.82 17.44
N LYS A 3 -30.07 34.91 17.94
CA LYS A 3 -28.90 34.45 17.18
C LYS A 3 -29.47 33.94 15.86
N THR A 4 -29.18 34.63 14.76
CA THR A 4 -29.42 34.13 13.42
C THR A 4 -28.79 32.73 13.37
N GLU A 5 -29.64 31.71 13.27
CA GLU A 5 -29.18 30.35 13.01
C GLU A 5 -28.46 30.40 11.67
N SER A 6 -27.14 30.17 11.70
CA SER A 6 -26.35 30.10 10.49
C SER A 6 -26.76 28.83 9.76
N ASP A 7 -27.16 28.94 8.49
CA ASP A 7 -27.51 27.78 7.63
C ASP A 7 -26.37 26.74 7.59
N ILE A 8 -25.12 27.18 7.82
CA ILE A 8 -23.95 26.32 7.89
C ILE A 8 -24.02 25.34 9.09
N LYS A 9 -24.69 25.71 10.19
CA LYS A 9 -24.89 24.80 11.32
C LYS A 9 -25.80 23.62 10.98
N GLN A 10 -26.58 23.71 9.91
CA GLN A 10 -27.44 22.61 9.45
C GLN A 10 -26.68 21.64 8.53
N ILE A 11 -25.43 21.96 8.14
CA ILE A 11 -24.62 21.16 7.22
C ILE A 11 -23.74 20.19 8.01
N VAL A 12 -23.91 18.89 7.75
CA VAL A 12 -23.03 17.84 8.26
C VAL A 12 -21.88 17.63 7.27
N LEU A 13 -20.66 18.00 7.67
CA LEU A 13 -19.46 17.76 6.86
C LEU A 13 -18.98 16.32 7.03
N ARG A 14 -18.85 15.60 5.90
CA ARG A 14 -18.33 14.24 5.85
C ARG A 14 -16.96 14.20 5.18
N LEU A 15 -16.05 13.42 5.75
CA LEU A 15 -14.81 13.07 5.04
C LEU A 15 -15.11 12.15 3.86
N GLY A 16 -14.43 12.42 2.74
CA GLY A 16 -14.46 11.56 1.56
C GLY A 16 -13.80 10.22 1.87
N GLY A 17 -14.52 9.11 1.64
CA GLY A 17 -14.05 7.79 1.98
C GLY A 17 -12.84 7.38 1.14
N PHE A 18 -12.87 7.69 -0.16
CA PHE A 18 -11.76 7.39 -1.07
C PHE A 18 -10.52 8.21 -0.78
N HIS A 19 -10.67 9.50 -0.49
CA HIS A 19 -9.53 10.33 -0.12
C HIS A 19 -8.93 9.97 1.25
N THR A 20 -9.77 9.45 2.17
CA THR A 20 -9.30 8.89 3.46
C THR A 20 -8.47 7.62 3.22
N GLU A 21 -8.96 6.71 2.38
CA GLU A 21 -8.23 5.51 1.94
C GLU A 21 -6.88 5.86 1.29
N MET A 22 -6.88 6.77 0.30
CA MET A 22 -5.67 7.28 -0.36
C MET A 22 -4.65 7.81 0.65
N SER A 23 -5.11 8.65 1.58
CA SER A 23 -4.23 9.28 2.57
C SER A 23 -3.67 8.26 3.55
N PHE A 24 -4.45 7.23 3.90
CA PHE A 24 -4.01 6.19 4.80
C PHE A 24 -2.98 5.27 4.12
N LEU A 25 -3.21 4.87 2.86
CA LEU A 25 -2.23 4.16 2.04
C LEU A 25 -0.91 4.93 1.91
N GLY A 26 -0.98 6.24 1.66
CA GLY A 26 0.20 7.11 1.64
C GLY A 26 0.91 7.21 2.99
N SER A 27 0.16 7.15 4.10
CA SER A 27 0.71 7.13 5.45
C SER A 27 1.43 5.82 5.75
N ILE A 28 0.89 4.67 5.33
CA ILE A 28 1.55 3.37 5.40
C ILE A 28 2.86 3.42 4.61
N GLY A 29 2.83 3.86 3.35
CA GLY A 29 4.04 3.95 2.53
C GLY A 29 5.09 4.90 3.09
N ARG A 30 4.67 6.02 3.70
CA ARG A 30 5.56 6.94 4.42
C ARG A 30 6.23 6.27 5.61
N LEU A 31 5.47 5.55 6.45
CA LEU A 31 5.99 4.89 7.65
C LEU A 31 6.92 3.70 7.29
N MET A 32 6.62 2.99 6.21
CA MET A 32 7.43 1.87 5.73
C MET A 32 8.60 2.30 4.84
N ALA A 33 8.85 3.61 4.70
CA ALA A 33 9.93 4.10 3.86
C ALA A 33 11.30 3.62 4.37
N GLY A 34 12.03 2.91 3.52
CA GLY A 34 13.34 2.33 3.82
C GLY A 34 13.29 1.02 4.60
N SER A 35 12.12 0.39 4.76
CA SER A 35 12.01 -0.89 5.48
C SER A 35 12.27 -2.13 4.61
N GLY A 36 12.32 -1.97 3.28
CA GLY A 36 12.28 -3.08 2.30
C GLY A 36 10.89 -3.30 1.66
N LEU A 37 9.83 -2.58 2.08
CA LEU A 37 8.49 -2.76 1.50
C LEU A 37 8.43 -2.41 0.01
N HIS A 38 9.25 -1.46 -0.44
CA HIS A 38 9.29 -1.06 -1.85
C HIS A 38 9.78 -2.23 -2.72
N GLU A 39 10.89 -2.84 -2.30
CA GLU A 39 11.54 -3.97 -2.95
C GLU A 39 10.66 -5.23 -2.91
N VAL A 40 10.00 -5.50 -1.77
CA VAL A 40 8.98 -6.57 -1.69
C VAL A 40 7.90 -6.42 -2.76
N LEU A 41 7.40 -5.20 -2.97
CA LEU A 41 6.35 -4.95 -3.95
C LEU A 41 6.87 -4.98 -5.40
N GLU A 42 8.16 -4.74 -5.61
CA GLU A 42 8.80 -4.82 -6.93
C GLU A 42 8.90 -6.25 -7.47
N THR A 43 8.78 -7.26 -6.62
CA THR A 43 8.67 -8.67 -7.05
C THR A 43 7.50 -8.92 -8.02
N VAL A 44 6.43 -8.13 -7.92
CA VAL A 44 5.19 -8.32 -8.70
C VAL A 44 4.71 -7.05 -9.41
N TYR A 45 5.33 -5.90 -9.15
CA TYR A 45 5.01 -4.63 -9.79
C TYR A 45 6.25 -3.91 -10.30
N ALA A 46 6.12 -3.17 -11.41
CA ALA A 46 7.18 -2.28 -11.85
C ALA A 46 7.43 -1.15 -10.83
N SER A 47 8.69 -0.75 -10.65
CA SER A 47 9.14 0.29 -9.71
C SER A 47 8.30 1.57 -9.71
N ASN A 48 7.99 2.10 -10.90
CA ASN A 48 7.16 3.30 -11.03
C ASN A 48 5.74 3.10 -10.49
N ALA A 49 5.17 1.91 -10.62
CA ALA A 49 3.87 1.58 -10.03
C ALA A 49 3.97 1.55 -8.51
N VAL A 50 5.03 0.96 -7.95
CA VAL A 50 5.26 0.91 -6.49
C VAL A 50 5.37 2.32 -5.89
N ASN A 51 6.08 3.24 -6.56
CA ASN A 51 6.14 4.64 -6.14
C ASN A 51 4.75 5.30 -6.05
N HIS A 52 3.87 5.01 -7.01
CA HIS A 52 2.48 5.48 -6.96
C HIS A 52 1.65 4.77 -5.89
N MET A 53 1.95 3.51 -5.57
CA MET A 53 1.27 2.75 -4.51
C MET A 53 1.63 3.31 -3.13
N LEU A 54 2.93 3.45 -2.84
CA LEU A 54 3.42 3.96 -1.55
C LEU A 54 3.07 5.43 -1.30
N SER A 55 2.80 6.21 -2.35
CA SER A 55 2.29 7.59 -2.21
C SER A 55 0.76 7.66 -2.08
N GLY A 56 0.04 6.53 -2.11
CA GLY A 56 -1.42 6.47 -2.05
C GLY A 56 -2.14 6.90 -3.33
N LYS A 57 -1.41 7.14 -4.43
CA LYS A 57 -1.97 7.60 -5.72
C LYS A 57 -2.51 6.46 -6.57
N ALA A 58 -1.97 5.25 -6.44
CA ALA A 58 -2.43 4.04 -7.14
C ALA A 58 -3.25 3.13 -6.21
N VAL A 59 -4.37 3.62 -5.70
CA VAL A 59 -5.20 2.99 -4.66
C VAL A 59 -5.46 1.51 -4.88
N SER A 60 -6.08 1.14 -6.01
CA SER A 60 -6.43 -0.27 -6.28
C SER A 60 -5.22 -1.21 -6.33
N ARG A 61 -4.06 -0.73 -6.81
CA ARG A 61 -2.83 -1.52 -6.81
C ARG A 61 -2.24 -1.61 -5.41
N ALA A 62 -2.25 -0.51 -4.66
CA ALA A 62 -1.74 -0.42 -3.29
C ALA A 62 -2.51 -1.33 -2.34
N VAL A 63 -3.85 -1.31 -2.39
CA VAL A 63 -4.70 -2.21 -1.61
C VAL A 63 -4.34 -3.67 -1.86
N ARG A 64 -4.33 -4.09 -3.14
CA ARG A 64 -3.98 -5.48 -3.50
C ARG A 64 -2.55 -5.82 -3.06
N GLY A 65 -1.58 -4.96 -3.37
CA GLY A 65 -0.17 -5.16 -3.00
C GLY A 65 0.02 -5.32 -1.50
N PHE A 66 -0.53 -4.41 -0.69
CA PHE A 66 -0.38 -4.46 0.76
C PHE A 66 -1.08 -5.67 1.38
N MET A 67 -2.24 -6.08 0.86
CA MET A 67 -2.93 -7.30 1.28
C MET A 67 -2.12 -8.57 0.93
N MET A 68 -1.48 -8.64 -0.25
CA MET A 68 -0.62 -9.78 -0.59
C MET A 68 0.61 -9.86 0.34
N VAL A 69 1.24 -8.71 0.63
CA VAL A 69 2.36 -8.66 1.59
C VAL A 69 1.89 -9.05 3.00
N GLU A 70 0.75 -8.53 3.47
CA GLU A 70 0.15 -8.94 4.75
C GLU A 70 -0.14 -10.45 4.79
N ASN A 71 -0.66 -11.03 3.71
CA ASN A 71 -0.94 -12.46 3.61
C ASN A 71 0.35 -13.29 3.70
N ALA A 72 1.39 -12.92 2.96
CA ALA A 72 2.68 -13.60 3.02
C ALA A 72 3.31 -13.51 4.43
N LEU A 73 3.21 -12.36 5.10
CA LEU A 73 3.64 -12.20 6.49
C LEU A 73 2.81 -13.08 7.45
N HIS A 74 1.49 -13.19 7.25
CA HIS A 74 0.67 -14.10 8.03
C HIS A 74 1.06 -15.57 7.82
N ILE A 75 1.38 -15.99 6.60
CA ILE A 75 1.89 -17.34 6.32
C ILE A 75 3.18 -17.60 7.12
N LEU A 76 4.13 -16.66 7.14
CA LEU A 76 5.34 -16.77 7.96
C LEU A 76 5.04 -16.84 9.47
N LEU A 77 4.06 -16.07 9.95
CA LEU A 77 3.61 -16.13 11.35
C LEU A 77 2.95 -17.48 11.68
N MET A 78 2.19 -18.05 10.75
CA MET A 78 1.57 -19.37 10.91
C MET A 78 2.62 -20.47 10.96
N LYS A 79 3.67 -20.39 10.11
CA LYS A 79 4.83 -21.28 10.19
C LYS A 79 5.50 -21.23 11.57
N GLU A 80 5.81 -20.04 12.08
CA GLU A 80 6.45 -19.88 13.41
C GLU A 80 5.52 -20.32 14.56
N SER A 81 4.21 -20.09 14.45
CA SER A 81 3.25 -20.35 15.53
C SER A 81 2.78 -21.81 15.59
N PHE A 82 2.67 -22.47 14.44
CA PHE A 82 2.00 -23.77 14.32
C PHE A 82 2.81 -24.82 13.54
N ARG A 83 4.05 -24.51 13.15
CA ARG A 83 4.94 -25.42 12.40
C ARG A 83 4.34 -25.95 11.10
N VAL A 84 3.53 -25.13 10.45
CA VAL A 84 2.91 -25.45 9.16
C VAL A 84 3.95 -25.29 8.04
N SER A 85 3.96 -26.23 7.10
CA SER A 85 4.82 -26.19 5.91
C SER A 85 4.48 -24.97 5.03
N LEU A 86 5.51 -24.38 4.42
CA LEU A 86 5.29 -23.28 3.49
C LEU A 86 4.72 -23.81 2.17
N PRO A 87 3.75 -23.10 1.57
CA PRO A 87 3.28 -23.43 0.23
C PRO A 87 4.41 -23.19 -0.80
N SER A 88 4.68 -24.18 -1.65
CA SER A 88 5.65 -24.09 -2.75
C SER A 88 4.95 -23.80 -4.07
N ALA A 89 5.58 -22.99 -4.93
CA ALA A 89 5.09 -22.77 -6.30
C ALA A 89 5.30 -24.02 -7.20
N HIS A 90 6.23 -24.89 -6.80
CA HIS A 90 6.52 -26.17 -7.45
C HIS A 90 5.87 -27.29 -6.63
N GLU A 91 4.57 -27.49 -6.82
CA GLU A 91 3.92 -28.76 -6.44
C GLU A 91 4.42 -29.86 -7.40
N THR A 92 5.66 -30.28 -7.21
CA THR A 92 6.10 -31.63 -7.54
C THR A 92 6.27 -32.33 -6.21
N ASP A 93 5.68 -33.52 -6.08
CA ASP A 93 5.73 -34.42 -4.91
C ASP A 93 7.15 -34.62 -4.35
N THR A 94 7.69 -33.60 -3.71
CA THR A 94 8.97 -33.62 -3.02
C THR A 94 8.65 -33.53 -1.55
N GLU A 95 8.99 -34.62 -0.88
CA GLU A 95 8.82 -34.94 0.54
C GLU A 95 8.52 -33.70 1.40
N ALA A 96 7.25 -33.56 1.77
CA ALA A 96 6.82 -32.60 2.77
C ALA A 96 7.73 -32.75 3.99
N ASP A 97 8.41 -31.67 4.37
CA ASP A 97 9.21 -31.58 5.57
C ASP A 97 8.38 -32.17 6.73
N SER A 98 8.83 -33.31 7.28
CA SER A 98 8.05 -34.22 8.14
C SER A 98 7.87 -33.69 9.56
N SER A 99 7.78 -32.37 9.71
CA SER A 99 7.40 -31.72 10.95
C SER A 99 5.91 -31.93 11.18
N GLU A 100 5.57 -32.65 12.23
CA GLU A 100 4.20 -32.77 12.73
C GLU A 100 3.63 -31.35 12.95
N CYS A 101 2.59 -31.03 12.19
CA CYS A 101 1.86 -29.78 12.34
C CYS A 101 1.20 -29.75 13.72
N ASP A 102 0.96 -28.55 14.23
CA ASP A 102 0.29 -28.43 15.52
C ASP A 102 -1.13 -29.02 15.45
N GLU A 103 -1.51 -29.86 16.41
CA GLU A 103 -2.82 -30.53 16.49
C GLU A 103 -4.01 -29.54 16.37
N ILE A 104 -3.82 -28.29 16.82
CA ILE A 104 -4.82 -27.23 16.70
C ILE A 104 -5.15 -26.93 15.22
N VAL A 105 -4.17 -27.02 14.32
CA VAL A 105 -4.37 -26.79 12.87
C VAL A 105 -5.20 -27.92 12.27
N GLU A 106 -4.94 -29.17 12.65
CA GLU A 106 -5.72 -30.33 12.19
C GLU A 106 -7.19 -30.18 12.62
N LYS A 107 -7.42 -29.86 13.90
CA LYS A 107 -8.76 -29.56 14.44
C LYS A 107 -9.44 -28.41 13.71
N ALA A 108 -8.69 -27.40 13.31
CA ALA A 108 -9.21 -26.26 12.56
C ALA A 108 -9.58 -26.63 11.11
N CYS A 109 -8.78 -27.47 10.44
CA CYS A 109 -9.09 -28.01 9.13
C CYS A 109 -10.36 -28.87 9.18
N GLU A 110 -10.49 -29.76 10.16
CA GLU A 110 -11.71 -30.56 10.34
C GLU A 110 -12.95 -29.68 10.57
N LEU A 111 -12.82 -28.64 11.42
CA LEU A 111 -13.92 -27.69 11.64
C LEU A 111 -14.29 -26.95 10.36
N TYR A 112 -13.30 -26.54 9.56
CA TYR A 112 -13.52 -25.89 8.28
C TYR A 112 -14.21 -26.82 7.27
N ASP A 113 -13.77 -28.08 7.17
CA ASP A 113 -14.37 -29.07 6.27
C ASP A 113 -15.83 -29.36 6.65
N ARG A 114 -16.14 -29.52 7.95
CA ARG A 114 -17.52 -29.66 8.44
C ARG A 114 -18.36 -28.43 8.14
N PHE A 115 -17.80 -27.23 8.29
CA PHE A 115 -18.49 -25.99 7.95
C PHE A 115 -18.79 -25.88 6.45
N VAL A 116 -17.82 -26.20 5.59
CA VAL A 116 -18.00 -26.21 4.12
C VAL A 116 -19.00 -27.29 3.68
N ALA A 117 -19.04 -28.42 4.37
CA ALA A 117 -20.03 -29.47 4.16
C ALA A 117 -21.45 -29.08 4.65
N GLY A 118 -21.59 -27.98 5.37
CA GLY A 118 -22.85 -27.51 5.94
C GLY A 118 -23.28 -28.22 7.22
N GLU A 119 -22.37 -28.96 7.86
CA GLU A 119 -22.60 -29.69 9.11
C GLU A 119 -22.51 -28.77 10.34
N GLU A 120 -21.87 -27.61 10.20
CA GLU A 120 -21.69 -26.59 11.26
C GLU A 120 -22.31 -25.26 10.83
N THR A 121 -22.93 -24.54 11.77
CA THR A 121 -23.43 -23.18 11.52
C THR A 121 -22.35 -22.14 11.78
N THR A 122 -22.57 -20.92 11.28
CA THR A 122 -21.63 -19.81 11.50
C THR A 122 -21.49 -19.50 12.99
N GLU A 123 -22.59 -19.53 13.74
CA GLU A 123 -22.59 -19.27 15.19
C GLU A 123 -21.82 -20.36 15.97
N SER A 124 -21.91 -21.63 15.53
CA SER A 124 -21.15 -22.74 16.13
C SER A 124 -19.65 -22.55 15.94
N VAL A 125 -19.23 -22.17 14.73
CA VAL A 125 -17.83 -21.90 14.40
C VAL A 125 -17.31 -20.69 15.20
N GLU A 126 -18.08 -19.60 15.30
CA GLU A 126 -17.71 -18.41 16.06
C GLU A 126 -17.49 -18.68 17.56
N GLN A 127 -18.23 -19.64 18.13
CA GLN A 127 -18.14 -20.02 19.54
C GLN A 127 -17.09 -21.12 19.80
N SER A 128 -16.49 -21.68 18.76
CA SER A 128 -15.51 -22.76 18.89
C SER A 128 -14.28 -22.34 19.68
N SER A 129 -13.85 -23.19 20.63
CA SER A 129 -12.62 -22.95 21.40
C SER A 129 -11.39 -22.91 20.49
N ILE A 130 -11.42 -23.62 19.36
CA ILE A 130 -10.32 -23.71 18.40
C ILE A 130 -9.91 -22.31 17.90
N LEU A 131 -10.88 -21.45 17.57
CA LEU A 131 -10.58 -20.07 17.12
C LEU A 131 -9.93 -19.24 18.24
N SER A 132 -10.38 -19.43 19.48
CA SER A 132 -9.81 -18.75 20.65
C SER A 132 -8.39 -19.23 20.98
N GLU A 133 -8.11 -20.52 20.79
CA GLU A 133 -6.80 -21.14 20.99
C GLU A 133 -5.81 -20.67 19.91
N ILE A 134 -6.21 -20.68 18.63
CA ILE A 134 -5.43 -20.12 17.52
C ILE A 134 -5.10 -18.66 17.78
N SER A 135 -6.11 -17.85 18.14
CA SER A 135 -5.93 -16.44 18.45
C SER A 135 -4.94 -16.22 19.59
N THR A 136 -5.09 -16.97 20.69
CA THR A 136 -4.22 -16.88 21.87
C THR A 136 -2.77 -17.22 21.52
N LYS A 137 -2.55 -18.29 20.76
CA LYS A 137 -1.21 -18.72 20.36
C LYS A 137 -0.57 -17.72 19.40
N LEU A 138 -1.31 -17.24 18.41
CA LEU A 138 -0.83 -16.23 17.47
C LEU A 138 -0.46 -14.92 18.19
N VAL A 139 -1.27 -14.49 19.18
CA VAL A 139 -0.95 -13.33 20.04
C VAL A 139 0.32 -13.56 20.85
N ALA A 140 0.50 -14.76 21.40
CA ALA A 140 1.71 -15.12 22.13
C ALA A 140 2.96 -15.07 21.23
N THR A 141 2.88 -15.61 20.01
CA THR A 141 3.96 -15.52 19.02
C THR A 141 4.27 -14.08 18.64
N LYS A 142 3.24 -13.28 18.30
CA LYS A 142 3.41 -11.84 18.00
C LYS A 142 4.11 -11.11 19.15
N ARG A 143 3.76 -11.40 20.40
CA ARG A 143 4.40 -10.82 21.59
C ARG A 143 5.88 -11.22 21.73
N LYS A 144 6.22 -12.48 21.42
CA LYS A 144 7.61 -12.96 21.40
C LYS A 144 8.42 -12.23 20.33
N LEU A 145 7.85 -12.06 19.14
CA LEU A 145 8.49 -11.40 18.00
C LEU A 145 8.67 -9.89 18.21
N CYS A 146 7.77 -9.22 18.94
CA CYS A 146 7.90 -7.80 19.29
C CYS A 146 9.16 -7.44 20.12
N LYS A 147 9.99 -8.41 20.50
CA LYS A 147 11.33 -8.15 21.05
C LYS A 147 12.28 -7.58 19.99
N SER A 148 12.08 -7.96 18.73
CA SER A 148 12.79 -7.39 17.59
C SER A 148 12.11 -6.12 17.11
N ARG A 149 12.89 -5.05 16.94
CA ARG A 149 12.35 -3.78 16.41
C ARG A 149 11.89 -3.92 14.96
N THR A 150 12.61 -4.71 14.16
CA THR A 150 12.22 -5.04 12.77
C THR A 150 10.89 -5.78 12.75
N SER A 151 10.74 -6.83 13.57
CA SER A 151 9.46 -7.54 13.69
C SER A 151 8.32 -6.63 14.14
N SER A 152 8.55 -5.75 15.12
CA SER A 152 7.55 -4.76 15.54
C SER A 152 7.11 -3.83 14.42
N LEU A 153 8.02 -3.36 13.56
CA LEU A 153 7.68 -2.55 12.40
C LEU A 153 6.77 -3.30 11.41
N TRP A 154 7.10 -4.54 11.08
CA TRP A 154 6.31 -5.35 10.15
C TRP A 154 4.98 -5.84 10.75
N LEU A 155 4.90 -6.03 12.07
CA LEU A 155 3.63 -6.26 12.75
C LEU A 155 2.74 -4.99 12.75
N ASN A 156 3.33 -3.80 12.88
CA ASN A 156 2.60 -2.55 12.68
C ASN A 156 2.10 -2.40 11.24
N PHE A 157 2.87 -2.87 10.24
CA PHE A 157 2.40 -2.94 8.86
C PHE A 157 1.14 -3.80 8.74
N CYS A 158 1.16 -5.04 9.24
CA CYS A 158 -0.04 -5.89 9.26
C CYS A 158 -1.21 -5.21 10.00
N ARG A 159 -0.93 -4.52 11.12
CA ARG A 159 -1.95 -3.77 11.86
C ARG A 159 -2.57 -2.66 11.01
N MET A 160 -1.76 -1.88 10.30
CA MET A 160 -2.25 -0.83 9.40
C MET A 160 -3.06 -1.42 8.24
N THR A 161 -2.60 -2.49 7.59
CA THR A 161 -3.34 -3.16 6.50
C THR A 161 -4.67 -3.74 7.00
N ASN A 162 -4.72 -4.29 8.21
CA ASN A 162 -5.96 -4.73 8.84
C ASN A 162 -6.96 -3.56 9.07
N ILE A 163 -6.48 -2.40 9.52
CA ILE A 163 -7.33 -1.19 9.68
C ILE A 163 -7.88 -0.73 8.32
N LEU A 164 -7.04 -0.76 7.28
CA LEU A 164 -7.47 -0.48 5.90
C LEU A 164 -8.56 -1.45 5.46
N SER A 165 -8.37 -2.76 5.69
CA SER A 165 -9.36 -3.79 5.38
C SER A 165 -10.68 -3.53 6.10
N LYS A 166 -10.69 -3.23 7.41
CA LYS A 166 -11.91 -2.86 8.16
C LYS A 166 -12.62 -1.65 7.57
N PHE A 167 -11.86 -0.63 7.16
CA PHE A 167 -12.42 0.56 6.53
C PHE A 167 -13.07 0.24 5.17
N LEU A 168 -12.41 -0.58 4.35
CA LEU A 168 -12.97 -1.05 3.09
C LEU A 168 -14.26 -1.86 3.32
N ILE A 169 -14.27 -2.76 4.31
CA ILE A 169 -15.47 -3.50 4.70
C ILE A 169 -16.59 -2.53 5.08
N ALA A 170 -16.29 -1.51 5.88
CA ALA A 170 -17.26 -0.52 6.32
C ALA A 170 -17.89 0.23 5.13
N GLU A 171 -17.08 0.74 4.21
CA GLU A 171 -17.56 1.45 3.01
C GLU A 171 -18.31 0.51 2.05
N ARG A 172 -17.86 -0.74 1.89
CA ARG A 172 -18.52 -1.70 0.99
C ARG A 172 -19.86 -2.18 1.51
N THR A 173 -20.00 -2.34 2.81
CA THR A 173 -21.23 -2.81 3.48
C THR A 173 -22.13 -1.68 3.95
N GLY A 174 -21.65 -0.43 3.94
CA GLY A 174 -22.36 0.70 4.55
C GLY A 174 -22.49 0.58 6.07
N ASN A 175 -21.49 0.00 6.75
CA ASN A 175 -21.48 -0.12 8.21
C ASN A 175 -20.89 1.15 8.85
N TRP A 176 -21.77 1.98 9.43
CA TRP A 176 -21.40 3.28 9.97
C TRP A 176 -20.50 3.20 11.21
N ASP A 177 -20.76 2.26 12.12
CA ASP A 177 -19.95 2.16 13.34
C ASP A 177 -18.54 1.67 13.02
N LEU A 178 -18.45 0.69 12.11
CA LEU A 178 -17.15 0.19 11.64
C LEU A 178 -16.37 1.27 10.89
N HIS A 179 -17.05 2.14 10.14
CA HIS A 179 -16.45 3.29 9.47
C HIS A 179 -15.79 4.25 10.47
N LEU A 180 -16.54 4.66 11.51
CA LEU A 180 -16.02 5.55 12.55
C LEU A 180 -14.90 4.91 13.37
N SER A 181 -15.06 3.64 13.75
CA SER A 181 -14.03 2.86 14.46
C SER A 181 -12.74 2.80 13.64
N SER A 182 -12.85 2.51 12.34
CA SER A 182 -11.68 2.40 11.47
C SER A 182 -10.95 3.73 11.33
N ILE A 183 -11.66 4.86 11.14
CA ILE A 183 -11.03 6.19 11.08
C ILE A 183 -10.37 6.55 12.42
N GLN A 184 -10.97 6.17 13.54
CA GLN A 184 -10.37 6.35 14.86
C GLN A 184 -9.08 5.52 15.00
N GLU A 185 -9.08 4.28 14.53
CA GLU A 185 -7.88 3.43 14.49
C GLU A 185 -6.79 3.96 13.53
N MET A 186 -7.15 4.70 12.48
CA MET A 186 -6.19 5.34 11.55
C MET A 186 -5.49 6.57 12.13
N LEU A 187 -6.12 7.29 13.06
CA LEU A 187 -5.62 8.57 13.60
C LEU A 187 -4.16 8.53 14.08
N PRO A 188 -3.73 7.54 14.91
CA PRO A 188 -2.36 7.50 15.40
C PRO A 188 -1.34 7.43 14.26
N PHE A 189 -1.65 6.68 13.20
CA PHE A 189 -0.78 6.52 12.05
C PHE A 189 -0.75 7.76 11.15
N PHE A 190 -1.87 8.48 10.98
CA PHE A 190 -1.84 9.78 10.30
C PHE A 190 -0.90 10.77 10.98
N VAL A 191 -0.95 10.81 12.32
CA VAL A 191 -0.08 11.69 13.11
C VAL A 191 1.38 11.23 13.03
N ALA A 192 1.64 9.94 13.21
CA ALA A 192 2.97 9.35 13.15
C ALA A 192 3.64 9.56 11.79
N ALA A 193 2.89 9.41 10.68
CA ALA A 193 3.38 9.64 9.32
C ALA A 193 3.60 11.13 9.00
N GLY A 194 3.10 12.04 9.85
CA GLY A 194 3.14 13.47 9.60
C GLY A 194 2.08 13.97 8.62
N HIS A 195 1.00 13.21 8.41
CA HIS A 195 -0.15 13.57 7.60
C HIS A 195 -1.10 14.54 8.34
N ASN A 196 -0.51 15.60 8.89
CA ASN A 196 -1.08 16.48 9.90
C ASN A 196 -2.45 17.06 9.53
N LEU A 197 -2.65 17.42 8.26
CA LEU A 197 -3.93 17.99 7.78
C LEU A 197 -5.06 16.95 7.87
N TYR A 198 -4.80 15.71 7.46
CA TYR A 198 -5.80 14.64 7.59
C TYR A 198 -5.98 14.22 9.04
N ALA A 199 -4.92 14.14 9.85
CA ALA A 199 -5.05 13.89 11.27
C ALA A 199 -5.99 14.90 11.95
N LYS A 200 -5.83 16.19 11.64
CA LYS A 200 -6.67 17.27 12.14
C LYS A 200 -8.11 17.14 11.67
N SER A 201 -8.31 16.94 10.36
CA SER A 201 -9.63 16.80 9.76
C SER A 201 -10.38 15.56 10.26
N ALA A 202 -9.70 14.42 10.36
CA ALA A 202 -10.23 13.17 10.92
C ALA A 202 -10.62 13.33 12.40
N TYR A 203 -9.80 14.01 13.20
CA TYR A 203 -10.11 14.28 14.60
C TYR A 203 -11.37 15.14 14.76
N VAL A 204 -11.49 16.21 13.97
CA VAL A 204 -12.69 17.07 13.96
C VAL A 204 -13.90 16.29 13.50
N TYR A 205 -13.75 15.54 12.40
CA TYR A 205 -14.80 14.72 11.83
C TYR A 205 -15.34 13.72 12.85
N LEU A 206 -14.47 12.93 13.50
CA LEU A 206 -14.88 11.97 14.53
C LEU A 206 -15.61 12.66 15.70
N SER A 207 -15.11 13.81 16.15
CA SER A 207 -15.74 14.58 17.23
C SER A 207 -17.16 15.05 16.85
N MET A 208 -17.36 15.46 15.59
CA MET A 208 -18.68 15.82 15.05
C MET A 208 -19.58 14.59 14.90
N MET A 209 -19.06 13.50 14.35
CA MET A 209 -19.83 12.28 14.10
C MET A 209 -20.27 11.58 15.38
N GLN A 210 -19.50 11.66 16.47
CA GLN A 210 -19.88 11.14 17.79
C GLN A 210 -21.10 11.86 18.39
N ARG A 211 -21.31 13.13 18.04
CA ARG A 211 -22.47 13.91 18.49
C ARG A 211 -23.63 13.91 17.49
N LEU A 212 -23.47 13.24 16.35
CA LEU A 212 -24.41 13.30 15.23
C LEU A 212 -25.83 12.86 15.63
N GLU A 213 -25.95 11.87 16.51
CA GLU A 213 -27.25 11.41 17.03
C GLU A 213 -28.03 12.51 17.77
N ILE A 214 -27.32 13.38 18.49
CA ILE A 214 -27.91 14.48 19.27
C ILE A 214 -28.12 15.70 18.38
N ASP A 215 -27.09 16.10 17.64
CA ASP A 215 -27.08 17.35 16.88
C ASP A 215 -27.92 17.22 15.57
N HIS A 216 -27.96 16.03 14.95
CA HIS A 216 -28.68 15.73 13.69
C HIS A 216 -29.26 14.29 13.65
N PRO A 217 -30.30 13.97 14.45
CA PRO A 217 -30.82 12.61 14.61
C PRO A 217 -31.31 11.95 13.32
N GLU A 218 -31.85 12.74 12.38
CA GLU A 218 -32.31 12.24 11.09
C GLU A 218 -31.14 11.74 10.22
N VAL A 219 -30.07 12.53 10.12
CA VAL A 219 -28.86 12.17 9.38
C VAL A 219 -28.22 10.93 9.99
N TYR A 220 -28.15 10.87 11.33
CA TYR A 220 -27.66 9.70 12.04
C TYR A 220 -28.43 8.43 11.69
N ARG A 221 -29.77 8.48 11.65
CA ARG A 221 -30.61 7.35 11.25
C ARG A 221 -30.30 6.86 9.83
N HIS A 222 -30.14 7.79 8.88
CA HIS A 222 -29.77 7.45 7.51
C HIS A 222 -28.36 6.85 7.41
N PHE A 223 -27.40 7.38 8.18
CA PHE A 223 -26.04 6.83 8.20
C PHE A 223 -26.02 5.42 8.80
N LYS A 224 -26.74 5.18 9.89
CA LYS A 224 -26.92 3.85 10.49
C LYS A 224 -27.62 2.86 9.57
N ALA A 225 -28.53 3.32 8.70
CA ALA A 225 -29.12 2.52 7.63
C ALA A 225 -28.17 2.27 6.44
N GLY A 226 -26.94 2.77 6.49
CA GLY A 226 -25.92 2.60 5.45
C GLY A 226 -26.03 3.58 4.28
N HIS A 227 -26.87 4.60 4.36
CA HIS A 227 -27.05 5.59 3.28
C HIS A 227 -25.88 6.60 3.18
N HIS A 228 -24.81 6.42 3.95
CA HIS A 228 -23.58 7.19 3.79
C HIS A 228 -22.74 6.69 2.59
N VAL A 229 -23.00 5.50 2.07
CA VAL A 229 -22.35 4.98 0.86
C VAL A 229 -23.33 4.94 -0.31
N LEU A 230 -22.80 5.05 -1.52
CA LEU A 230 -23.57 4.94 -2.74
C LEU A 230 -23.57 3.49 -3.22
N ARG A 231 -24.75 3.01 -3.62
CA ARG A 231 -24.93 1.68 -4.22
C ARG A 231 -25.56 1.85 -5.59
N ARG A 232 -25.05 1.13 -6.58
CA ARG A 232 -25.65 1.04 -7.92
C ARG A 232 -26.53 -0.20 -8.09
N THR A 233 -26.36 -1.18 -7.21
CA THR A 233 -27.07 -2.46 -7.21
C THR A 233 -27.43 -2.82 -5.78
N ASP A 234 -28.39 -3.74 -5.60
CA ASP A 234 -28.81 -4.19 -4.26
C ASP A 234 -27.86 -5.22 -3.64
N ARG A 235 -26.70 -5.47 -4.26
CA ARG A 235 -25.70 -6.40 -3.72
C ARG A 235 -25.12 -5.86 -2.42
N PHE A 236 -25.02 -6.71 -1.40
CA PHE A 236 -24.57 -6.34 -0.06
C PHE A 236 -23.20 -5.63 -0.02
N TRP A 237 -22.24 -6.08 -0.85
CA TRP A 237 -20.86 -5.55 -0.91
C TRP A 237 -20.66 -4.46 -1.98
N SER A 238 -21.73 -3.88 -2.51
CA SER A 238 -21.66 -2.94 -3.64
C SER A 238 -21.39 -1.48 -3.25
N GLY A 239 -21.29 -1.18 -1.96
CA GLY A 239 -21.07 0.18 -1.46
C GLY A 239 -19.82 0.81 -2.05
N LEU A 240 -19.92 2.09 -2.39
CA LEU A 240 -18.85 2.95 -2.85
C LEU A 240 -18.92 4.29 -2.12
N SER A 241 -17.75 4.84 -1.81
CA SER A 241 -17.68 6.19 -1.26
C SER A 241 -18.23 7.22 -2.26
N THR A 242 -18.84 8.28 -1.72
CA THR A 242 -19.47 9.32 -2.55
C THR A 242 -18.45 10.03 -3.43
N ASP A 243 -17.27 10.33 -2.88
CA ASP A 243 -16.18 10.99 -3.59
C ASP A 243 -15.54 10.09 -4.66
N LEU A 244 -15.43 8.78 -4.46
CA LEU A 244 -15.00 7.86 -5.52
C LEU A 244 -15.97 7.87 -6.70
N THR A 245 -17.27 7.87 -6.41
CA THR A 245 -18.30 7.86 -7.44
C THR A 245 -18.27 9.17 -8.23
N ILE A 246 -18.10 10.30 -7.55
CA ILE A 246 -17.90 11.60 -8.19
C ILE A 246 -16.64 11.57 -9.09
N GLU A 247 -15.51 11.05 -8.60
CA GLU A 247 -14.27 11.01 -9.38
C GLU A 247 -14.41 10.10 -10.62
N GLN A 248 -15.00 8.92 -10.46
CA GLN A 248 -15.10 7.92 -11.53
C GLN A 248 -16.18 8.22 -12.57
N ILE A 249 -17.28 8.88 -12.18
CA ILE A 249 -18.38 9.20 -13.08
C ILE A 249 -18.23 10.65 -13.57
N LEU A 250 -18.37 11.61 -12.66
CA LEU A 250 -18.49 13.02 -12.99
C LEU A 250 -17.13 13.59 -13.43
N MET A 251 -16.07 13.37 -12.67
CA MET A 251 -14.76 13.92 -13.03
C MET A 251 -14.18 13.23 -14.25
N ARG A 252 -14.45 11.94 -14.45
CA ARG A 252 -14.03 11.24 -15.67
C ARG A 252 -14.68 11.80 -16.93
N SER A 253 -15.98 12.09 -16.92
CA SER A 253 -16.67 12.69 -18.07
C SER A 253 -16.21 14.12 -18.33
N VAL A 254 -15.87 14.86 -17.27
CA VAL A 254 -15.32 16.22 -17.35
C VAL A 254 -13.87 16.23 -17.85
N LYS A 255 -13.05 15.24 -17.49
CA LYS A 255 -11.60 15.18 -17.81
C LYS A 255 -11.26 14.39 -19.08
N SER A 256 -12.19 13.61 -19.63
CA SER A 256 -12.00 12.84 -20.86
C SER A 256 -11.89 13.74 -22.09
N SER A 257 -11.50 13.16 -23.23
CA SER A 257 -11.50 13.89 -24.50
C SER A 257 -12.93 14.34 -24.84
N GLY A 258 -13.12 15.63 -25.12
CA GLY A 258 -14.46 16.24 -25.27
C GLY A 258 -15.12 16.70 -23.97
N GLY A 259 -14.45 16.55 -22.83
CA GLY A 259 -14.88 17.08 -21.53
C GLY A 259 -14.39 18.51 -21.26
N LEU A 260 -14.90 19.11 -20.18
CA LEU A 260 -14.69 20.51 -19.81
C LEU A 260 -13.21 20.93 -19.65
N THR A 261 -12.34 20.03 -19.22
CA THR A 261 -10.98 20.40 -18.74
C THR A 261 -9.85 20.06 -19.72
N ARG A 262 -10.14 19.45 -20.88
CA ARG A 262 -9.13 19.13 -21.91
C ARG A 262 -9.33 20.04 -23.13
N GLY A 263 -8.28 20.80 -23.50
CA GLY A 263 -8.28 21.69 -24.68
C GLY A 263 -8.12 23.17 -24.32
N ARG A 264 -8.50 24.07 -25.23
CA ARG A 264 -8.35 25.55 -25.08
C ARG A 264 -9.35 26.20 -24.08
N GLY A 265 -9.96 25.41 -23.20
CA GLY A 265 -11.04 25.86 -22.33
C GLY A 265 -12.38 26.03 -23.05
N MET A 266 -13.46 26.16 -22.30
CA MET A 266 -14.82 26.38 -22.82
C MET A 266 -15.37 27.72 -22.34
N GLY A 267 -16.03 28.45 -23.25
CA GLY A 267 -16.81 29.64 -22.90
C GLY A 267 -18.02 29.29 -22.02
N GLU A 268 -18.60 30.27 -21.34
CA GLU A 268 -19.74 30.05 -20.43
C GLU A 268 -20.96 29.41 -21.10
N SER A 269 -21.30 29.85 -22.31
CA SER A 269 -22.39 29.27 -23.11
C SER A 269 -22.14 27.80 -23.49
N GLN A 270 -20.91 27.46 -23.87
CA GLN A 270 -20.51 26.09 -24.18
C GLN A 270 -20.54 25.20 -22.94
N ARG A 271 -20.15 25.73 -21.77
CA ARG A 271 -20.24 25.00 -20.49
C ARG A 271 -21.69 24.73 -20.11
N ALA A 272 -22.56 25.73 -20.24
CA ALA A 272 -23.99 25.57 -20.01
C ALA A 272 -24.61 24.52 -20.94
N GLN A 273 -24.31 24.59 -22.24
CA GLN A 273 -24.78 23.61 -23.22
C GLN A 273 -24.31 22.19 -22.88
N TRP A 274 -23.04 22.02 -22.51
CA TRP A 274 -22.48 20.73 -22.10
C TRP A 274 -23.18 20.17 -20.86
N ILE A 275 -23.33 20.99 -19.80
CA ILE A 275 -24.02 20.59 -18.56
C ILE A 275 -25.50 20.24 -18.81
N LEU A 276 -26.21 21.04 -19.61
CA LEU A 276 -27.62 20.82 -19.90
C LEU A 276 -27.85 19.62 -20.83
N SER A 277 -26.88 19.30 -21.69
CA SER A 277 -26.94 18.13 -22.58
C SER A 277 -26.62 16.81 -21.90
N MET A 278 -25.95 16.84 -20.74
CA MET A 278 -25.46 15.63 -20.06
C MET A 278 -26.54 14.59 -19.74
N PRO A 279 -27.72 14.95 -19.17
CA PRO A 279 -28.78 13.99 -18.90
C PRO A 279 -29.27 13.30 -20.18
N ALA A 280 -29.53 14.07 -21.24
CA ALA A 280 -29.97 13.52 -22.52
C ALA A 280 -28.91 12.60 -23.13
N CYS A 281 -27.63 12.99 -23.10
CA CYS A 281 -26.54 12.12 -23.59
C CYS A 281 -26.39 10.84 -22.76
N ALA A 282 -26.63 10.89 -21.45
CA ALA A 282 -26.62 9.72 -20.58
C ALA A 282 -27.77 8.75 -20.94
N ASP A 283 -28.97 9.28 -21.20
CA ASP A 283 -30.13 8.49 -21.63
C ASP A 283 -29.88 7.82 -22.99
N TYR A 284 -29.36 8.56 -23.97
CA TYR A 284 -28.96 7.99 -25.26
C TYR A 284 -27.88 6.91 -25.11
N ASN A 285 -26.88 7.13 -24.26
CA ASN A 285 -25.83 6.14 -24.01
C ASN A 285 -26.39 4.88 -23.33
N SER A 286 -27.34 5.02 -22.40
CA SER A 286 -28.03 3.88 -21.78
C SER A 286 -28.84 3.12 -22.82
N ALA A 287 -29.67 3.80 -23.61
CA ALA A 287 -30.46 3.19 -24.67
C ALA A 287 -29.60 2.50 -25.74
N MET A 288 -28.43 3.06 -26.08
CA MET A 288 -27.47 2.44 -26.99
C MET A 288 -26.82 1.19 -26.39
N GLN A 289 -26.53 1.18 -25.09
CA GLN A 289 -26.02 -0.03 -24.42
C GLN A 289 -27.08 -1.14 -24.41
N ASP A 290 -28.33 -0.80 -24.14
CA ASP A 290 -29.46 -1.74 -24.18
C ASP A 290 -29.68 -2.28 -25.60
N LEU A 291 -29.68 -1.41 -26.61
CA LEU A 291 -29.86 -1.78 -28.02
C LEU A 291 -28.75 -2.69 -28.55
N THR A 292 -27.50 -2.41 -28.17
CA THR A 292 -26.32 -3.14 -28.69
C THR A 292 -26.06 -4.43 -27.92
N GLY A 293 -26.77 -4.68 -26.83
CA GLY A 293 -26.49 -5.82 -25.93
C GLY A 293 -25.11 -5.73 -25.27
N VAL A 294 -24.42 -4.58 -25.39
CA VAL A 294 -23.14 -4.28 -24.72
C VAL A 294 -23.42 -3.59 -23.38
N GLY A 295 -24.56 -3.94 -22.76
CA GLY A 295 -24.74 -3.69 -21.35
C GLY A 295 -23.56 -4.30 -20.61
N TYR A 296 -22.92 -3.53 -19.74
CA TYR A 296 -21.97 -4.11 -18.78
C TYR A 296 -22.76 -5.02 -17.86
N CYS A 297 -23.05 -6.25 -18.30
CA CYS A 297 -23.61 -7.29 -17.48
C CYS A 297 -22.61 -7.53 -16.36
N THR A 298 -22.89 -6.97 -15.19
CA THR A 298 -22.15 -7.30 -13.99
C THR A 298 -22.48 -8.75 -13.67
N SER A 299 -21.57 -9.68 -13.94
CA SER A 299 -21.65 -11.05 -13.42
C SER A 299 -22.01 -11.01 -11.93
N ASP A 300 -22.76 -11.98 -11.42
CA ASP A 300 -23.03 -12.08 -9.98
C ASP A 300 -21.76 -12.13 -9.15
N GLU A 301 -20.72 -12.74 -9.71
CA GLU A 301 -19.38 -12.71 -9.15
C GLU A 301 -18.71 -11.34 -9.29
N HIS A 302 -18.12 -10.87 -8.20
CA HIS A 302 -17.26 -9.68 -8.20
C HIS A 302 -16.02 -9.95 -9.07
N LYS A 303 -15.55 -8.97 -9.84
CA LYS A 303 -14.37 -9.10 -10.73
C LYS A 303 -13.12 -9.66 -10.02
N GLU A 304 -12.98 -9.35 -8.73
CA GLU A 304 -11.85 -9.82 -7.91
C GLU A 304 -12.01 -11.29 -7.44
N ALA A 305 -13.20 -11.86 -7.52
CA ALA A 305 -13.50 -13.25 -7.14
C ALA A 305 -13.32 -14.25 -8.30
N THR A 306 -13.03 -13.76 -9.51
CA THR A 306 -12.85 -14.60 -10.70
C THR A 306 -11.67 -15.56 -10.52
N ARG A 307 -11.77 -16.77 -11.08
CA ARG A 307 -10.69 -17.79 -11.03
C ARG A 307 -9.35 -17.25 -11.53
N ALA A 308 -9.37 -16.50 -12.64
CA ALA A 308 -8.17 -15.88 -13.20
C ALA A 308 -7.52 -14.88 -12.25
N ARG A 309 -8.33 -14.14 -11.47
CA ARG A 309 -7.80 -13.22 -10.46
C ARG A 309 -7.23 -13.97 -9.26
N LYS A 310 -7.94 -14.96 -8.73
CA LYS A 310 -7.48 -15.81 -7.63
C LYS A 310 -6.12 -16.46 -7.95
N GLU A 311 -5.99 -16.99 -9.16
CA GLU A 311 -4.74 -17.63 -9.60
C GLU A 311 -3.59 -16.64 -9.72
N ARG A 312 -3.83 -15.44 -10.27
CA ARG A 312 -2.82 -14.39 -10.31
C ARG A 312 -2.39 -13.94 -8.92
N ASP A 313 -3.35 -13.73 -8.01
CA ASP A 313 -3.06 -13.33 -6.64
C ASP A 313 -2.30 -14.43 -5.88
N ARG A 314 -2.60 -15.71 -6.16
CA ARG A 314 -1.84 -16.86 -5.64
C ARG A 314 -0.38 -16.82 -6.09
N VAL A 315 -0.14 -16.73 -7.40
CA VAL A 315 1.22 -16.69 -7.97
C VAL A 315 2.02 -15.50 -7.42
N ASP A 316 1.42 -14.31 -7.42
CA ASP A 316 2.07 -13.09 -6.92
C ASP A 316 2.35 -13.17 -5.41
N THR A 317 1.43 -13.76 -4.61
CA THR A 317 1.65 -13.96 -3.17
C THR A 317 2.78 -14.95 -2.91
N LEU A 318 2.91 -16.00 -3.71
CA LEU A 318 4.02 -16.96 -3.59
C LEU A 318 5.37 -16.33 -3.92
N ALA A 319 5.45 -15.49 -4.95
CA ALA A 319 6.67 -14.75 -5.27
C ALA A 319 7.10 -13.82 -4.12
N ILE A 320 6.14 -13.11 -3.52
CA ILE A 320 6.38 -12.29 -2.32
C ILE A 320 6.81 -13.15 -1.13
N LEU A 321 6.18 -14.32 -0.93
CA LEU A 321 6.50 -15.22 0.16
C LEU A 321 7.91 -15.81 0.04
N GLU A 322 8.33 -16.19 -1.16
CA GLU A 322 9.70 -16.65 -1.44
C GLU A 322 10.72 -15.58 -1.05
N TYR A 323 10.52 -14.36 -1.54
CA TYR A 323 11.35 -13.20 -1.18
C TYR A 323 11.42 -12.97 0.33
N LEU A 324 10.28 -12.99 1.04
CA LEU A 324 10.21 -12.80 2.49
C LEU A 324 10.74 -13.99 3.30
N THR A 325 10.79 -15.19 2.72
CA THR A 325 11.34 -16.37 3.39
C THR A 325 12.84 -16.25 3.53
N GLU A 326 13.52 -15.76 2.49
CA GLU A 326 14.95 -15.43 2.54
C GLU A 326 15.22 -14.21 3.44
N ARG A 327 14.32 -13.21 3.40
CA ARG A 327 14.47 -11.92 4.07
C ARG A 327 13.50 -11.74 5.22
N ASN A 328 13.43 -12.74 6.09
CA ASN A 328 12.37 -12.83 7.10
C ASN A 328 12.44 -11.66 8.11
N PRO A 329 11.38 -10.84 8.24
CA PRO A 329 11.34 -9.76 9.24
C PRO A 329 11.14 -10.27 10.67
N PHE A 330 10.69 -11.52 10.85
CA PHE A 330 10.39 -12.16 12.12
C PHE A 330 11.60 -12.92 12.68
N THR A 331 12.70 -12.20 12.88
CA THR A 331 13.93 -12.74 13.49
C THR A 331 14.06 -12.33 14.95
N ASN A 332 14.88 -13.05 15.73
CA ASN A 332 15.14 -12.73 17.14
C ASN A 332 16.13 -11.57 17.33
N ASP A 333 16.50 -10.87 16.26
CA ASP A 333 17.44 -9.75 16.31
C ASP A 333 16.78 -8.50 16.91
N VAL A 334 17.44 -7.84 17.86
CA VAL A 334 16.95 -6.63 18.52
C VAL A 334 17.01 -5.41 17.59
N SER A 335 17.82 -5.46 16.53
CA SER A 335 18.01 -4.35 15.60
C SER A 335 16.72 -3.98 14.84
N LEU A 336 16.68 -2.72 14.38
CA LEU A 336 15.75 -2.27 13.36
C LEU A 336 16.54 -2.19 12.05
N ARG A 337 16.18 -2.97 11.04
CA ARG A 337 16.91 -3.00 9.77
C ARG A 337 15.99 -3.01 8.56
N ASN A 338 16.53 -2.61 7.42
CA ASN A 338 15.92 -2.87 6.13
C ASN A 338 16.04 -4.37 5.80
N ILE A 339 14.95 -5.02 5.39
CA ILE A 339 14.95 -6.46 5.15
C ILE A 339 15.63 -6.88 3.83
N GLU A 340 15.72 -5.99 2.84
CA GLU A 340 16.46 -6.24 1.60
C GLU A 340 17.96 -6.08 1.81
N THR A 341 18.38 -4.91 2.27
CA THR A 341 19.81 -4.54 2.32
C THR A 341 20.49 -5.02 3.60
N GLY A 342 19.72 -5.37 4.64
CA GLY A 342 20.24 -5.69 5.97
C GLY A 342 20.78 -4.49 6.74
N VAL A 343 20.73 -3.27 6.18
CA VAL A 343 21.26 -2.05 6.81
C VAL A 343 20.47 -1.72 8.07
N GLU A 344 21.19 -1.62 9.19
CA GLU A 344 20.62 -1.22 10.48
C GLU A 344 20.27 0.28 10.48
N ALA A 345 19.18 0.59 11.18
CA ALA A 345 18.67 1.94 11.33
C ALA A 345 19.46 2.72 12.37
N GLU A 346 19.59 4.02 12.15
CA GLU A 346 20.19 4.95 13.11
C GLU A 346 19.47 4.94 14.47
N PRO A 347 20.16 5.27 15.58
CA PRO A 347 19.59 5.23 16.93
C PRO A 347 18.36 6.12 17.14
N ASP A 348 18.18 7.17 16.32
CA ASP A 348 17.06 8.11 16.41
C ASP A 348 15.81 7.65 15.65
N VAL A 349 15.93 6.66 14.75
CA VAL A 349 14.79 6.05 14.04
C VAL A 349 13.87 5.40 15.05
N ASN A 350 12.56 5.64 14.98
CA ASN A 350 11.58 5.17 15.97
C ASN A 350 10.26 4.68 15.35
N VAL A 351 10.25 4.39 14.04
CA VAL A 351 9.03 4.02 13.31
C VAL A 351 8.43 2.67 13.72
N ASP A 352 9.22 1.79 14.36
CA ASP A 352 8.75 0.59 15.05
C ASP A 352 7.73 0.89 16.18
N LYS A 353 7.69 2.14 16.65
CA LYS A 353 6.79 2.61 17.71
C LYS A 353 5.74 3.60 17.21
N ALA A 354 5.47 3.61 15.90
CA ALA A 354 4.62 4.62 15.23
C ALA A 354 3.25 4.82 15.90
N GLU A 355 2.54 3.74 16.23
CA GLU A 355 1.23 3.83 16.89
C GLU A 355 1.32 4.55 18.24
N SER A 356 2.33 4.20 19.07
CA SER A 356 2.54 4.84 20.37
C SER A 356 2.93 6.32 20.25
N THR A 357 3.74 6.67 19.25
CA THR A 357 4.14 8.05 18.93
C THR A 357 2.92 8.88 18.50
N GLY A 358 2.07 8.31 17.66
CA GLY A 358 0.80 8.90 17.25
C GLY A 358 -0.13 9.15 18.44
N ASN A 359 -0.34 8.13 19.27
CA ASN A 359 -1.19 8.21 20.46
C ASN A 359 -0.71 9.27 21.46
N LYS A 360 0.59 9.33 21.77
CA LYS A 360 1.17 10.39 22.62
C LYS A 360 0.86 11.79 22.10
N THR A 361 0.93 11.97 20.79
CA THR A 361 0.66 13.27 20.15
C THR A 361 -0.83 13.59 20.17
N LEU A 362 -1.71 12.60 20.01
CA LEU A 362 -3.16 12.77 20.15
C LEU A 362 -3.57 13.14 21.58
N GLU A 363 -2.90 12.58 22.60
CA GLU A 363 -3.11 13.00 23.99
C GLU A 363 -2.77 14.48 24.20
N LEU A 364 -1.70 14.98 23.58
CA LEU A 364 -1.34 16.40 23.63
C LEU A 364 -2.37 17.32 22.95
N MET A 365 -3.15 16.79 22.00
CA MET A 365 -4.22 17.54 21.34
C MET A 365 -5.47 17.67 22.21
N LYS A 366 -5.70 16.76 23.16
CA LYS A 366 -6.90 16.79 24.00
C LYS A 366 -6.97 18.09 24.80
N GLY A 367 -8.16 18.69 24.81
CA GLY A 367 -8.43 19.95 25.52
C GLY A 367 -7.87 21.21 24.85
N GLN A 368 -7.09 21.08 23.77
CA GLN A 368 -6.62 22.24 23.01
C GLN A 368 -7.61 22.64 21.92
N LYS A 369 -7.71 23.95 21.64
CA LYS A 369 -8.46 24.43 20.48
C LYS A 369 -7.76 23.93 19.21
N ILE A 370 -8.51 23.21 18.37
CA ILE A 370 -8.01 22.62 17.12
C ILE A 370 -7.23 23.63 16.28
N LEU A 371 -7.74 24.85 16.08
CA LEU A 371 -7.07 25.89 15.29
C LEU A 371 -5.71 26.32 15.86
N ASN A 372 -5.53 26.24 17.17
CA ASN A 372 -4.31 26.69 17.85
C ASN A 372 -3.25 25.59 17.94
N TYR A 373 -3.66 24.32 17.82
CA TYR A 373 -2.72 23.21 17.83
C TYR A 373 -1.92 23.16 16.51
N SER A 374 -0.60 23.18 16.64
CA SER A 374 0.34 23.04 15.52
C SER A 374 1.20 21.79 15.72
N PHE A 375 1.19 20.92 14.71
CA PHE A 375 1.99 19.70 14.72
C PHE A 375 3.47 20.02 14.55
N LYS A 376 4.30 19.51 15.46
CA LYS A 376 5.76 19.62 15.36
C LYS A 376 6.32 18.42 14.62
N LYS A 377 7.31 18.63 13.75
CA LYS A 377 8.06 17.54 13.09
C LYS A 377 8.73 16.60 14.10
N SER A 378 9.08 17.09 15.30
CA SER A 378 9.63 16.27 16.39
C SER A 378 8.67 15.21 16.92
N ASN A 379 7.37 15.36 16.67
CA ASN A 379 6.33 14.45 17.17
C ASN A 379 5.96 13.39 16.13
N GLN A 380 6.57 13.44 14.93
CA GLN A 380 6.38 12.46 13.87
C GLN A 380 7.38 11.32 14.05
N SER A 381 7.05 10.15 13.51
CA SER A 381 7.98 9.03 13.46
C SER A 381 9.13 9.31 12.50
N ILE A 382 10.33 8.97 12.91
CA ILE A 382 11.54 8.98 12.08
C ILE A 382 11.64 7.60 11.43
N THR A 383 11.62 7.58 10.10
CA THR A 383 11.62 6.39 9.23
C THR A 383 13.04 5.93 8.93
N LEU A 384 13.23 4.70 8.44
CA LEU A 384 14.56 4.23 8.02
C LEU A 384 15.13 5.05 6.85
N ALA A 385 14.27 5.55 5.96
CA ALA A 385 14.68 6.44 4.87
C ALA A 385 14.96 7.91 5.30
N ALA A 386 14.89 8.23 6.60
CA ALA A 386 15.12 9.60 7.05
C ALA A 386 16.63 9.93 7.01
N LYS A 387 16.99 11.08 6.43
CA LYS A 387 18.38 11.54 6.42
C LYS A 387 18.83 11.94 7.83
N PRO A 388 20.05 11.57 8.27
CA PRO A 388 20.57 11.96 9.57
C PRO A 388 20.63 13.48 9.72
N LYS A 389 20.38 13.97 10.95
CA LYS A 389 20.32 15.40 11.26
C LYS A 389 21.68 16.04 11.58
N SER A 390 22.77 15.27 11.67
CA SER A 390 24.09 15.84 12.00
C SER A 390 24.73 16.51 10.79
N LYS A 391 24.66 17.84 10.77
CA LYS A 391 25.71 18.66 10.17
C LYS A 391 26.78 18.86 11.25
N SER A 392 27.64 17.87 11.43
CA SER A 392 28.96 18.13 12.01
C SER A 392 29.90 18.48 10.85
N ASP A 393 30.83 19.42 11.02
CA ASP A 393 31.75 19.83 9.94
C ASP A 393 32.65 18.66 9.44
N SER A 394 32.70 17.54 10.17
CA SER A 394 33.35 16.29 9.77
C SER A 394 32.47 15.34 8.92
N ASP A 395 31.15 15.57 8.83
CA ASP A 395 30.18 14.68 8.16
C ASP A 395 29.95 14.98 6.66
N PHE A 396 30.71 15.91 6.04
CA PHE A 396 30.62 16.13 4.60
C PHE A 396 30.93 14.85 3.78
N LEU A 397 31.65 13.88 4.34
CA LEU A 397 31.86 12.56 3.73
C LEU A 397 30.66 11.60 3.85
N ASN A 398 29.72 11.83 4.78
CA ASN A 398 28.60 10.94 5.09
C ASN A 398 27.24 11.47 4.61
N THR A 399 27.23 12.48 3.73
CA THR A 399 25.96 12.89 3.12
C THR A 399 25.54 11.82 2.11
N ASP A 400 24.51 11.05 2.44
CA ASP A 400 23.87 10.12 1.50
C ASP A 400 23.18 10.91 0.39
N ILE A 401 23.94 11.15 -0.67
CA ILE A 401 23.48 11.73 -1.92
C ILE A 401 23.31 10.55 -2.86
N ASP A 402 22.07 10.32 -3.29
CA ASP A 402 21.73 9.36 -4.33
C ASP A 402 22.72 9.50 -5.50
N PRO A 403 23.54 8.47 -5.79
CA PRO A 403 24.55 8.50 -6.84
C PRO A 403 23.97 8.92 -8.19
N GLN A 404 22.73 8.51 -8.49
CA GLN A 404 22.08 8.82 -9.75
C GLN A 404 21.60 10.27 -9.81
N LEU A 405 21.13 10.81 -8.69
CA LEU A 405 20.80 12.23 -8.58
C LEU A 405 22.07 13.10 -8.65
N MET A 406 23.19 12.66 -8.06
CA MET A 406 24.47 13.34 -8.16
C MET A 406 24.96 13.37 -9.60
N PHE A 407 24.93 12.22 -10.28
CA PHE A 407 25.24 12.09 -11.70
C PHE A 407 24.39 13.04 -12.55
N GLN A 408 23.07 13.04 -12.37
CA GLN A 408 22.17 13.94 -13.12
C GLN A 408 22.50 15.41 -12.88
N ARG A 409 22.76 15.81 -11.64
CA ARG A 409 23.11 17.19 -11.28
C ARG A 409 24.43 17.61 -11.90
N LEU A 410 25.46 16.77 -11.79
CA LEU A 410 26.78 17.06 -12.33
C LEU A 410 26.77 17.09 -13.86
N THR A 411 26.09 16.17 -14.52
CA THR A 411 25.91 16.20 -15.99
C THR A 411 25.12 17.43 -16.44
N THR A 412 24.10 17.86 -15.68
CA THR A 412 23.34 19.08 -15.99
C THR A 412 24.18 20.34 -15.78
N ALA A 413 24.96 20.40 -14.70
CA ALA A 413 25.86 21.53 -14.44
C ALA A 413 26.98 21.59 -15.49
N ALA A 414 27.50 20.43 -15.89
CA ALA A 414 28.53 20.29 -16.90
C ALA A 414 28.10 20.84 -18.28
N ASN A 415 26.84 20.65 -18.67
CA ASN A 415 26.30 21.21 -19.92
C ASN A 415 26.38 22.75 -20.02
N GLY A 416 26.54 23.45 -18.89
CA GLY A 416 26.74 24.91 -18.86
C GLY A 416 28.19 25.34 -18.64
N LEU A 417 29.10 24.42 -18.32
CA LEU A 417 30.47 24.72 -17.89
C LEU A 417 31.56 24.16 -18.82
N PHE A 418 31.25 23.11 -19.57
CA PHE A 418 32.19 22.45 -20.49
C PHE A 418 31.63 22.46 -21.91
N GLU A 419 32.47 22.83 -22.88
CA GLU A 419 32.10 22.77 -24.31
C GLU A 419 32.04 21.33 -24.83
N ASN A 420 32.82 20.42 -24.23
CA ASN A 420 32.88 19.02 -24.59
C ASN A 420 32.49 18.12 -23.41
N THR A 421 31.33 17.47 -23.52
CA THR A 421 30.84 16.51 -22.53
C THR A 421 31.75 15.30 -22.32
N SER A 422 32.61 14.96 -23.29
CA SER A 422 33.54 13.83 -23.15
C SER A 422 34.60 14.05 -22.09
N GLU A 423 34.98 15.29 -21.78
CA GLU A 423 35.94 15.60 -20.71
C GLU A 423 35.36 15.32 -19.33
N VAL A 424 34.04 15.49 -19.19
CA VAL A 424 33.31 15.32 -17.94
C VAL A 424 33.20 13.83 -17.57
N PHE A 425 33.01 12.96 -18.57
CA PHE A 425 32.94 11.51 -18.38
C PHE A 425 34.31 10.83 -18.18
N GLN A 426 35.41 11.58 -18.18
CA GLN A 426 36.72 11.06 -17.74
C GLN A 426 36.78 10.88 -16.22
N TYR A 427 35.86 11.51 -15.49
CA TYR A 427 35.76 11.46 -14.04
C TYR A 427 34.48 10.75 -13.62
N GLU A 428 34.53 10.06 -12.48
CA GLU A 428 33.34 9.46 -11.89
C GLU A 428 32.44 10.58 -11.33
N LEU A 429 31.22 10.69 -11.85
CA LEU A 429 30.27 11.76 -11.53
C LEU A 429 29.35 11.39 -10.35
N SER A 430 29.78 10.45 -9.52
CA SER A 430 29.02 9.97 -8.38
C SER A 430 29.94 9.38 -7.32
N SER A 431 29.46 9.16 -6.10
CA SER A 431 30.28 8.61 -5.01
C SER A 431 30.64 7.13 -5.21
N VAL A 432 29.86 6.41 -6.02
CA VAL A 432 30.10 5.01 -6.40
C VAL A 432 29.69 4.83 -7.86
N PRO A 433 30.45 4.11 -8.70
CA PRO A 433 30.15 3.99 -10.12
C PRO A 433 28.74 3.47 -10.37
N SER A 434 27.90 4.30 -10.98
CA SER A 434 26.49 3.95 -11.28
C SER A 434 26.34 2.78 -12.25
N SER A 435 27.41 2.41 -12.96
CA SER A 435 27.53 1.21 -13.79
C SER A 435 27.66 -0.09 -12.99
N ILE A 436 28.20 -0.01 -11.77
CA ILE A 436 28.48 -1.17 -10.90
C ILE A 436 27.48 -1.22 -9.74
N PHE A 437 27.02 -0.08 -9.24
CA PHE A 437 26.14 0.02 -8.08
C PHE A 437 24.79 0.65 -8.43
N ASP A 438 23.74 0.18 -7.78
CA ASP A 438 22.40 0.75 -7.87
C ASP A 438 22.19 1.94 -6.91
N CYS A 439 20.99 2.50 -6.90
CA CYS A 439 20.63 3.62 -6.02
C CYS A 439 20.61 3.25 -4.52
N ASN A 440 20.56 1.96 -4.19
CA ASN A 440 20.64 1.41 -2.85
C ASN A 440 22.09 1.06 -2.44
N ARG A 441 23.08 1.40 -3.29
CA ARG A 441 24.51 1.07 -3.12
C ARG A 441 24.80 -0.42 -3.11
N LEU A 442 23.88 -1.23 -3.62
CA LEU A 442 24.11 -2.65 -3.85
C LEU A 442 24.78 -2.84 -5.22
N PRO A 443 25.64 -3.85 -5.40
CA PRO A 443 26.14 -4.21 -6.71
C PRO A 443 24.97 -4.55 -7.65
N ARG A 444 24.93 -3.91 -8.83
CA ARG A 444 23.97 -4.24 -9.88
C ARG A 444 24.17 -5.68 -10.32
N GLU A 445 23.07 -6.37 -10.61
CA GLU A 445 23.15 -7.68 -11.25
C GLU A 445 23.93 -7.60 -12.56
N ALA A 446 24.84 -8.56 -12.75
CA ALA A 446 25.67 -8.62 -13.94
C ALA A 446 24.78 -8.83 -15.18
N CYS A 447 24.80 -7.87 -16.11
CA CYS A 447 24.10 -7.99 -17.38
C CYS A 447 24.88 -8.96 -18.29
N LYS A 448 24.63 -10.26 -18.11
CA LYS A 448 25.33 -11.35 -18.81
C LYS A 448 25.25 -11.21 -20.34
N SER A 449 24.16 -10.65 -20.87
CA SER A 449 24.00 -10.37 -22.31
C SER A 449 25.02 -9.36 -22.83
N ASN A 450 25.19 -8.23 -22.14
CA ASN A 450 26.15 -7.21 -22.57
C ASN A 450 27.59 -7.69 -22.42
N LEU A 451 27.87 -8.50 -21.41
CA LEU A 451 29.17 -9.17 -21.27
C LEU A 451 29.39 -10.19 -22.39
N ALA A 452 28.38 -10.98 -22.76
CA ALA A 452 28.46 -11.91 -23.88
C ALA A 452 28.71 -11.18 -25.21
N ASP A 453 28.01 -10.07 -25.45
CA ASP A 453 28.21 -9.23 -26.63
C ASP A 453 29.62 -8.61 -26.65
N ALA A 454 30.12 -8.13 -25.50
CA ALA A 454 31.48 -7.59 -25.38
C ALA A 454 32.55 -8.67 -25.58
N ILE A 455 32.35 -9.89 -25.06
CA ILE A 455 33.24 -11.04 -25.31
C ILE A 455 33.22 -11.40 -26.80
N TRP A 456 32.07 -11.39 -27.45
CA TRP A 456 31.95 -11.64 -28.89
C TRP A 456 32.68 -10.59 -29.72
N ALA A 457 32.54 -9.31 -29.34
CA ALA A 457 33.22 -8.20 -29.99
C ALA A 457 34.75 -8.29 -29.81
N CYS A 458 35.24 -8.59 -28.61
CA CYS A 458 36.66 -8.79 -28.34
C CYS A 458 37.23 -10.09 -28.94
N GLY A 459 36.40 -11.12 -29.12
CA GLY A 459 36.80 -12.40 -29.72
C GLY A 459 37.02 -12.33 -31.23
N SER A 460 36.58 -11.26 -31.90
CA SER A 460 36.75 -11.06 -33.34
C SER A 460 38.22 -10.90 -33.74
N ASP A 461 39.06 -10.40 -32.83
CA ASP A 461 40.51 -10.22 -33.05
C ASP A 461 41.31 -11.51 -32.76
N CYS A 462 40.68 -12.54 -32.20
CA CYS A 462 41.32 -13.81 -31.83
C CYS A 462 40.96 -14.99 -32.75
N ILE A 463 40.13 -14.79 -33.78
CA ILE A 463 39.78 -15.82 -34.76
C ILE A 463 40.57 -15.57 -36.05
N HIS A 464 41.89 -15.70 -35.95
CA HIS A 464 42.69 -16.13 -37.08
C HIS A 464 43.21 -17.53 -36.77
N GLU A 465 42.83 -18.46 -37.65
CA GLU A 465 43.28 -19.87 -37.72
C GLU A 465 42.78 -20.81 -36.62
N ILE A 466 41.57 -21.35 -36.78
CA ILE A 466 41.36 -22.80 -36.58
C ILE A 466 40.42 -23.31 -37.69
N ASP A 467 41.01 -24.05 -38.63
CA ASP A 467 40.32 -24.92 -39.58
C ASP A 467 39.59 -26.06 -38.85
N GLY A 468 38.42 -26.41 -39.36
CA GLY A 468 37.90 -27.78 -39.26
C GLY A 468 37.12 -28.14 -38.00
N GLU A 469 35.83 -28.41 -38.24
CA GLU A 469 34.96 -29.33 -37.49
C GLU A 469 34.72 -29.10 -35.99
N GLY A 470 33.46 -28.73 -35.73
CA GLY A 470 32.74 -29.09 -34.51
C GLY A 470 32.69 -27.98 -33.48
N PHE A 471 31.50 -27.42 -33.27
CA PHE A 471 30.88 -27.36 -31.93
C PHE A 471 29.39 -27.04 -32.09
N HIS A 472 28.59 -28.09 -31.97
CA HIS A 472 27.22 -27.99 -31.50
C HIS A 472 27.23 -27.56 -30.03
N TYR A 473 26.19 -26.81 -29.63
CA TYR A 473 25.82 -26.37 -28.28
C TYR A 473 26.62 -25.21 -27.69
N LEU A 474 25.95 -24.06 -27.61
CA LEU A 474 25.68 -23.31 -26.37
C LEU A 474 24.70 -22.17 -26.71
N ARG A 475 23.39 -22.47 -26.64
CA ARG A 475 22.36 -21.45 -26.48
C ARG A 475 22.19 -21.23 -24.99
N TRP A 476 22.51 -20.02 -24.52
CA TRP A 476 21.95 -19.46 -23.30
C TRP A 476 20.73 -18.62 -23.67
#